data_AF-A0A520IDE2-F1
#
_entry.id   AF-A0A520IDE2-F1
#
_cell.length_a   1.000
_cell.length_b   1.000
_cell.length_c   1.000
_cell.angle_alpha   90.00
_cell.angle_beta   90.00
_cell.angle_gamma   90.00
#
_symmetry.space_group_name_H-M   'P 1'
#
loop_
_entity.id
_entity.type
_entity.pdbx_description
1 polymer ?
#
loop_
_entity_poly.entity_id
_entity_poly.type
_entity_poly.pdbx_seq_one_letter_code
_entity_poly.pdbx_strand_id
1 'polypeptide(L)'
;MIKRLMYCCTLLFFLFSCKEEKTPELSNNDLAKVIDAMTEMMIHDVTNPPLAARFFSYACLSGYEVVALNDSNCVSMEGILNDFPKITKPLDSGKYSYQLSAILAMIGTAKKMQPSGVNYAQFEQKFLDSCRNLGFSNKIIKNSKSYAAQVTKQILAYAKKDRYNRISNYPRYTPLEKEGSWYPTPPAFFAPVEPYFSTVRPF
;
A
#
# COMPACT_ATOMS: atom_id res chain seq x y z
N MET A 1 -35.94 50.86 -14.13
CA MET A 1 -35.02 50.78 -12.97
C MET A 1 -35.13 49.44 -12.23
N ILE A 2 -36.34 48.96 -11.91
CA ILE A 2 -36.61 47.71 -11.16
C ILE A 2 -36.04 46.44 -11.82
N LYS A 3 -36.09 46.32 -13.16
CA LYS A 3 -35.53 45.15 -13.87
C LYS A 3 -34.00 45.03 -13.76
N ARG A 4 -33.26 46.15 -13.66
CA ARG A 4 -31.79 46.14 -13.48
C ARG A 4 -31.38 45.73 -12.06
N LEU A 5 -32.21 46.04 -11.06
CA LEU A 5 -31.99 45.64 -9.67
C LEU A 5 -32.22 44.12 -9.49
N MET A 6 -33.19 43.55 -10.22
CA MET A 6 -33.51 42.12 -10.16
C MET A 6 -32.43 41.23 -10.79
N TYR A 7 -31.77 41.70 -11.87
CA TYR A 7 -30.60 41.02 -12.45
C TYR A 7 -29.34 41.07 -11.55
N CYS A 8 -29.24 42.08 -10.70
CA CYS A 8 -28.12 42.21 -9.76
C CYS A 8 -28.27 41.25 -8.57
N CYS A 9 -29.49 41.04 -8.08
CA CYS A 9 -29.77 40.07 -7.01
C CYS A 9 -29.59 38.61 -7.45
N THR A 10 -29.89 38.25 -8.70
CA THR A 10 -29.65 36.88 -9.21
C THR A 10 -28.18 36.59 -9.46
N LEU A 11 -27.34 37.60 -9.75
CA LEU A 11 -25.88 37.41 -9.84
C LEU A 11 -25.22 37.20 -8.47
N LEU A 12 -25.74 37.83 -7.40
CA LEU A 12 -25.19 37.69 -6.04
C LEU A 12 -25.41 36.28 -5.44
N PHE A 13 -26.46 35.56 -5.84
CA PHE A 13 -26.73 34.21 -5.32
C PHE A 13 -25.75 33.14 -5.84
N PHE A 14 -25.05 33.38 -6.95
CA PHE A 14 -24.06 32.43 -7.48
C PHE A 14 -22.69 32.50 -6.79
N LEU A 15 -22.41 33.54 -6.00
CA LEU A 15 -21.10 33.73 -5.36
C LEU A 15 -20.94 33.02 -4.00
N PHE A 16 -22.00 32.44 -3.45
CA PHE A 16 -21.97 31.77 -2.14
C PHE A 16 -21.89 30.23 -2.17
N SER A 17 -21.72 29.62 -3.34
CA SER A 17 -21.68 28.15 -3.49
C SER A 17 -20.27 27.54 -3.47
N CYS A 18 -19.31 28.21 -2.82
CA CYS A 18 -18.00 27.60 -2.53
C CYS A 18 -17.96 27.22 -1.05
N LYS A 19 -18.58 26.07 -0.70
CA LYS A 19 -18.31 25.42 0.58
C LYS A 19 -16.99 24.68 0.45
N GLU A 20 -15.97 25.10 1.18
CA GLU A 20 -14.78 24.27 1.40
C GLU A 20 -15.22 22.96 2.07
N GLU A 21 -15.17 21.89 1.31
CA GLU A 21 -15.44 20.54 1.79
C GLU A 21 -14.29 20.16 2.74
N LYS A 22 -14.57 20.24 4.05
CA LYS A 22 -13.64 19.83 5.11
C LYS A 22 -13.26 18.37 4.84
N THR A 23 -12.00 18.11 4.50
CA THR A 23 -11.52 16.74 4.29
C THR A 23 -11.47 16.04 5.63
N PRO A 24 -12.14 14.88 5.79
CA PRO A 24 -12.03 14.11 7.02
C PRO A 24 -10.58 13.69 7.28
N GLU A 25 -10.22 13.61 8.55
CA GLU A 25 -8.88 13.22 8.97
C GLU A 25 -8.80 11.72 9.18
N LEU A 26 -7.73 11.11 8.64
CA LEU A 26 -7.34 9.73 8.92
C LEU A 26 -6.22 9.73 9.95
N SER A 27 -6.17 8.68 10.76
CA SER A 27 -5.25 8.59 11.90
C SER A 27 -4.30 7.41 11.79
N ASN A 28 -3.33 7.35 12.70
CA ASN A 28 -2.44 6.18 12.85
C ASN A 28 -3.22 4.88 13.11
N ASN A 29 -4.42 4.95 13.71
CA ASN A 29 -5.26 3.77 13.91
C ASN A 29 -5.75 3.18 12.57
N ASP A 30 -5.90 3.99 11.53
CA ASP A 30 -6.30 3.51 10.21
C ASP A 30 -5.16 2.78 9.50
N LEU A 31 -3.92 3.20 9.74
CA LEU A 31 -2.73 2.45 9.32
C LEU A 31 -2.61 1.13 10.09
N ALA A 32 -2.81 1.14 11.40
CA ALA A 32 -2.76 -0.06 12.25
C ALA A 32 -3.74 -1.14 11.76
N LYS A 33 -4.98 -0.77 11.40
CA LYS A 33 -5.96 -1.70 10.82
C LYS A 33 -5.44 -2.43 9.57
N VAL A 34 -4.63 -1.77 8.73
CA VAL A 34 -4.03 -2.41 7.54
C VAL A 34 -2.98 -3.43 7.97
N ILE A 35 -2.12 -3.07 8.93
CA ILE A 35 -1.08 -3.96 9.47
C ILE A 35 -1.71 -5.18 10.17
N ASP A 36 -2.79 -4.97 10.91
CA ASP A 36 -3.53 -6.05 11.56
C ASP A 36 -4.16 -7.00 10.53
N ALA A 37 -4.82 -6.45 9.50
CA ALA A 37 -5.38 -7.26 8.41
C ALA A 37 -4.30 -8.03 7.64
N MET A 38 -3.12 -7.44 7.45
CA MET A 38 -1.94 -8.13 6.90
C MET A 38 -1.53 -9.30 7.77
N THR A 39 -1.43 -9.07 9.08
CA THR A 39 -1.03 -10.07 10.06
C THR A 39 -2.01 -11.24 10.08
N GLU A 40 -3.31 -10.97 10.18
CA GLU A 40 -4.37 -12.00 10.14
C GLU A 40 -4.28 -12.85 8.87
N MET A 41 -4.06 -12.20 7.72
CA MET A 41 -3.90 -12.90 6.44
C MET A 41 -2.63 -13.77 6.41
N MET A 42 -1.52 -13.27 6.97
CA MET A 42 -0.27 -14.03 7.04
C MET A 42 -0.37 -15.26 7.95
N ILE A 43 -1.16 -15.16 9.03
CA ILE A 43 -1.49 -16.31 9.89
C ILE A 43 -2.28 -17.34 9.10
N HIS A 44 -3.34 -16.92 8.41
CA HIS A 44 -4.14 -17.80 7.56
C HIS A 44 -3.31 -18.49 6.47
N ASP A 45 -2.38 -17.76 5.85
CA ASP A 45 -1.52 -18.26 4.78
C ASP A 45 -0.29 -19.04 5.25
N VAL A 46 -0.11 -19.19 6.58
CA VAL A 46 1.08 -19.83 7.18
C VAL A 46 2.38 -19.20 6.63
N THR A 47 2.39 -17.87 6.55
CA THR A 47 3.50 -17.11 5.96
C THR A 47 4.74 -17.22 6.83
N ASN A 48 5.87 -17.59 6.23
CA ASN A 48 7.14 -17.67 6.95
C ASN A 48 7.71 -16.28 7.31
N PRO A 49 8.56 -16.15 8.35
CA PRO A 49 9.03 -14.85 8.81
C PRO A 49 9.77 -14.00 7.76
N PRO A 50 10.69 -14.54 6.94
CA PRO A 50 11.33 -13.77 5.86
C PRO A 50 10.32 -13.19 4.86
N LEU A 51 9.33 -13.99 4.45
CA LEU A 51 8.31 -13.56 3.51
C LEU A 51 7.35 -12.52 4.13
N ALA A 52 7.04 -12.65 5.42
CA ALA A 52 6.26 -11.64 6.15
C ALA A 52 6.96 -10.27 6.17
N ALA A 53 8.27 -10.25 6.46
CA ALA A 53 9.08 -9.03 6.42
C ALA A 53 9.04 -8.37 5.03
N ARG A 54 9.13 -9.17 3.96
CA ARG A 54 9.00 -8.70 2.58
C ARG A 54 7.64 -8.07 2.30
N PHE A 55 6.54 -8.70 2.72
CA PHE A 55 5.19 -8.17 2.51
C PHE A 55 4.96 -6.84 3.22
N PHE A 56 5.32 -6.74 4.49
CA PHE A 56 5.23 -5.48 5.24
C PHE A 56 6.06 -4.37 4.61
N SER A 57 7.31 -4.66 4.25
CA SER A 57 8.23 -3.65 3.71
C SER A 57 7.67 -3.00 2.45
N TYR A 58 7.16 -3.80 1.50
CA TYR A 58 6.60 -3.25 0.26
C TYR A 58 5.25 -2.54 0.46
N ALA A 59 4.39 -3.05 1.34
CA ALA A 59 3.14 -2.37 1.66
C ALA A 59 3.42 -1.00 2.28
N CYS A 60 4.26 -0.94 3.32
CA CYS A 60 4.65 0.31 3.97
C CYS A 60 5.37 1.27 3.01
N LEU A 61 6.30 0.77 2.18
CA LEU A 61 6.97 1.59 1.17
C LEU A 61 5.98 2.22 0.19
N SER A 62 4.92 1.50 -0.20
CA SER A 62 3.89 2.06 -1.08
C SER A 62 3.09 3.20 -0.45
N GLY A 63 2.75 3.09 0.84
CA GLY A 63 2.10 4.17 1.57
C GLY A 63 3.03 5.35 1.78
N TYR A 64 4.28 5.08 2.15
CA TYR A 64 5.32 6.08 2.35
C TYR A 64 5.57 6.92 1.10
N GLU A 65 5.70 6.29 -0.07
CA GLU A 65 5.95 7.03 -1.32
C GLU A 65 4.74 7.88 -1.74
N VAL A 66 3.51 7.48 -1.42
CA VAL A 66 2.36 8.39 -1.59
C VAL A 66 2.55 9.65 -0.75
N VAL A 67 3.02 9.54 0.49
CA VAL A 67 3.29 10.70 1.36
C VAL A 67 4.44 11.53 0.79
N ALA A 68 5.57 10.92 0.43
CA ALA A 68 6.73 11.62 -0.14
C ALA A 68 6.41 12.39 -1.43
N LEU A 69 5.49 11.90 -2.25
CA LEU A 69 5.04 12.59 -3.46
C LEU A 69 4.12 13.82 -3.19
N ASN A 70 3.61 13.97 -1.96
CA ASN A 70 2.61 14.98 -1.61
C ASN A 70 3.00 15.89 -0.44
N ASP A 71 4.03 15.53 0.32
CA ASP A 71 4.56 16.31 1.44
C ASP A 71 6.05 16.53 1.25
N SER A 72 6.46 17.80 1.07
CA SER A 72 7.86 18.18 0.85
C SER A 72 8.77 17.92 2.06
N ASN A 73 8.19 17.68 3.25
CA ASN A 73 8.96 17.30 4.43
C ASN A 73 9.33 15.81 4.44
N CYS A 74 8.72 15.02 3.55
CA CYS A 74 8.97 13.58 3.43
C CYS A 74 9.80 13.31 2.17
N VAL A 75 11.01 12.76 2.37
CA VAL A 75 11.96 12.51 1.27
C VAL A 75 11.64 11.15 0.63
N SER A 76 11.55 11.10 -0.70
CA SER A 76 11.38 9.83 -1.42
C SER A 76 12.57 8.91 -1.17
N MET A 77 12.32 7.60 -1.23
CA MET A 77 13.34 6.57 -1.12
C MET A 77 14.22 6.43 -2.38
N GLU A 78 14.00 7.25 -3.41
CA GLU A 78 14.87 7.33 -4.60
C GLU A 78 16.32 7.64 -4.18
N GLY A 79 17.25 6.78 -4.60
CA GLY A 79 18.67 6.91 -4.26
C GLY A 79 19.04 6.53 -2.81
N ILE A 80 18.05 6.17 -1.98
CA ILE A 80 18.27 5.64 -0.63
C ILE A 80 18.22 4.11 -0.66
N LEU A 81 17.18 3.56 -1.27
CA LEU A 81 16.98 2.11 -1.37
C LEU A 81 17.63 1.55 -2.63
N ASN A 82 18.14 0.32 -2.53
CA ASN A 82 18.86 -0.36 -3.59
C ASN A 82 18.01 -0.49 -4.87
N ASP A 83 18.47 0.08 -5.98
CA ASP A 83 17.79 0.10 -7.28
C ASP A 83 16.36 0.68 -7.24
N PHE A 84 16.01 1.49 -6.23
CA PHE A 84 14.67 2.06 -6.13
C PHE A 84 14.46 3.13 -7.19
N PRO A 85 13.47 2.96 -8.08
CA PRO A 85 13.25 3.89 -9.17
C PRO A 85 12.56 5.14 -8.67
N LYS A 86 12.73 6.25 -9.40
CA LYS A 86 11.87 7.42 -9.25
C LYS A 86 10.40 7.04 -9.43
N ILE A 87 9.59 7.23 -8.39
CA ILE A 87 8.15 7.05 -8.49
C ILE A 87 7.55 8.29 -9.14
N THR A 88 6.82 8.07 -10.24
CA THR A 88 6.14 9.15 -10.96
C THR A 88 4.84 9.48 -10.26
N LYS A 89 4.62 10.77 -9.96
CA LYS A 89 3.37 11.28 -9.41
C LYS A 89 2.22 11.10 -10.41
N PRO A 90 1.11 10.45 -10.04
CA PRO A 90 -0.07 10.36 -10.88
C PRO A 90 -0.63 11.75 -11.26
N LEU A 91 -0.78 12.02 -12.55
CA LEU A 91 -1.21 13.33 -13.08
C LEU A 91 -2.75 13.48 -13.13
N ASP A 92 -3.49 12.38 -13.32
CA ASP A 92 -4.91 12.44 -13.74
C ASP A 92 -5.93 12.08 -12.64
N SER A 93 -5.62 12.36 -11.38
CA SER A 93 -6.47 11.90 -10.26
C SER A 93 -7.57 12.88 -9.85
N GLY A 94 -7.64 14.09 -10.41
CA GLY A 94 -8.57 15.14 -9.93
C GLY A 94 -8.29 15.52 -8.46
N LYS A 95 -9.29 16.03 -7.71
CA LYS A 95 -9.15 16.24 -6.26
C LYS A 95 -9.14 14.88 -5.53
N TYR A 96 -8.13 14.62 -4.70
CA TYR A 96 -7.97 13.40 -3.89
C TYR A 96 -7.43 13.75 -2.50
N SER A 97 -7.51 12.81 -1.55
CA SER A 97 -6.77 12.85 -0.28
C SER A 97 -5.55 11.94 -0.39
N TYR A 98 -4.35 12.50 -0.17
CA TYR A 98 -3.12 11.72 -0.23
C TYR A 98 -2.99 10.75 0.95
N GLN A 99 -3.54 11.09 2.12
CA GLN A 99 -3.59 10.20 3.28
C GLN A 99 -4.43 8.96 2.99
N LEU A 100 -5.62 9.15 2.40
CA LEU A 100 -6.46 8.05 1.95
C LEU A 100 -5.74 7.24 0.86
N SER A 101 -5.08 7.91 -0.09
CA SER A 101 -4.30 7.23 -1.13
C SER A 101 -3.13 6.42 -0.56
N ALA A 102 -2.48 6.87 0.51
CA ALA A 102 -1.36 6.17 1.14
C ALA A 102 -1.85 4.85 1.75
N ILE A 103 -2.93 4.88 2.53
CA ILE A 103 -3.55 3.68 3.10
C ILE A 103 -4.04 2.74 1.99
N LEU A 104 -4.69 3.26 0.95
CA LEU A 104 -5.15 2.45 -0.17
C LEU A 104 -3.99 1.85 -0.99
N ALA A 105 -2.83 2.50 -1.04
CA ALA A 105 -1.63 1.95 -1.68
C ALA A 105 -1.06 0.79 -0.87
N MET A 106 -1.02 0.91 0.47
CA MET A 106 -0.65 -0.21 1.36
C MET A 106 -1.58 -1.40 1.15
N ILE A 107 -2.90 -1.18 1.16
CA ILE A 107 -3.91 -2.22 0.94
C ILE A 107 -3.75 -2.85 -0.45
N GLY A 108 -3.59 -2.03 -1.49
CA GLY A 108 -3.43 -2.48 -2.86
C GLY A 108 -2.17 -3.34 -3.06
N THR A 109 -1.07 -2.96 -2.41
CA THR A 109 0.20 -3.70 -2.44
C THR A 109 0.07 -5.01 -1.68
N ALA A 110 -0.45 -4.99 -0.45
CA ALA A 110 -0.68 -6.19 0.37
C ALA A 110 -1.55 -7.23 -0.36
N LYS A 111 -2.69 -6.77 -0.90
CA LYS A 111 -3.63 -7.56 -1.71
C LYS A 111 -2.98 -8.25 -2.92
N LYS A 112 -1.94 -7.66 -3.49
CA LYS A 112 -1.26 -8.22 -4.68
C LYS A 112 -0.09 -9.12 -4.33
N MET A 113 0.52 -8.95 -3.16
CA MET A 113 1.70 -9.72 -2.75
C MET A 113 1.35 -10.97 -1.95
N GLN A 114 0.28 -10.94 -1.16
CA GLN A 114 -0.12 -12.07 -0.33
C GLN A 114 -0.93 -13.11 -1.13
N PRO A 115 -0.69 -14.42 -0.95
CA PRO A 115 -1.41 -15.50 -1.65
C PRO A 115 -2.93 -15.40 -1.53
N SER A 116 -3.46 -15.24 -0.31
CA SER A 116 -4.90 -15.05 -0.08
C SER A 116 -5.35 -13.60 -0.21
N GLY A 117 -4.61 -12.80 -0.99
CA GLY A 117 -4.89 -11.40 -1.25
C GLY A 117 -6.33 -11.12 -1.73
N VAL A 118 -6.99 -12.07 -2.39
CA VAL A 118 -8.40 -11.97 -2.80
C VAL A 118 -9.35 -11.68 -1.63
N ASN A 119 -9.01 -12.15 -0.43
CA ASN A 119 -9.80 -11.96 0.78
C ASN A 119 -9.72 -10.52 1.33
N TYR A 120 -8.78 -9.69 0.85
CA TYR A 120 -8.73 -8.25 1.17
C TYR A 120 -9.89 -7.45 0.61
N ALA A 121 -10.63 -7.98 -0.38
CA ALA A 121 -11.74 -7.24 -0.96
C ALA A 121 -12.77 -6.83 0.11
N GLN A 122 -13.01 -7.69 1.10
CA GLN A 122 -13.91 -7.40 2.20
C GLN A 122 -13.35 -6.33 3.15
N PHE A 123 -12.06 -6.41 3.50
CA PHE A 123 -11.38 -5.41 4.33
C PHE A 123 -11.36 -4.04 3.63
N GLU A 124 -10.96 -4.00 2.37
CA GLU A 124 -10.93 -2.79 1.54
C GLU A 124 -12.31 -2.14 1.48
N GLN A 125 -13.38 -2.93 1.26
CA GLN A 125 -14.74 -2.41 1.24
C GLN A 125 -15.16 -1.82 2.60
N LYS A 126 -14.94 -2.55 3.70
CA LYS A 126 -15.25 -2.06 5.06
C LYS A 126 -14.49 -0.77 5.39
N PHE A 127 -13.22 -0.69 4.99
CA PHE A 127 -12.41 0.51 5.15
C PHE A 127 -12.99 1.69 4.35
N LEU A 128 -13.36 1.47 3.09
CA LEU A 128 -13.99 2.50 2.27
C LEU A 128 -15.36 2.92 2.80
N ASP A 129 -16.15 1.99 3.35
CA ASP A 129 -17.42 2.30 4.02
C ASP A 129 -17.18 3.20 5.24
N SER A 130 -16.15 2.91 6.05
CA SER A 130 -15.76 3.78 7.17
C SER A 130 -15.33 5.18 6.71
N CYS A 131 -14.64 5.29 5.57
CA CYS A 131 -14.28 6.58 4.98
C CYS A 131 -15.53 7.37 4.54
N ARG A 132 -16.53 6.71 3.95
CA ARG A 132 -17.80 7.37 3.60
C ARG A 132 -18.51 7.88 4.85
N ASN A 133 -18.54 7.09 5.92
CA ASN A 133 -19.15 7.48 7.19
C ASN A 133 -18.41 8.64 7.87
N LEU A 134 -17.09 8.74 7.68
CA LEU A 134 -16.28 9.88 8.13
C LEU A 134 -16.52 11.16 7.31
N GLY A 135 -17.21 11.06 6.17
CA GLY A 135 -17.57 12.22 5.33
C GLY A 135 -16.79 12.35 4.02
N PHE A 136 -15.99 11.36 3.62
CA PHE A 136 -15.34 11.39 2.31
C PHE A 136 -16.38 11.26 1.20
N SER A 137 -16.40 12.19 0.25
CA SER A 137 -17.27 12.07 -0.92
C SER A 137 -16.79 10.93 -1.84
N ASN A 138 -17.74 10.30 -2.53
CA ASN A 138 -17.45 9.20 -3.47
C ASN A 138 -16.46 9.63 -4.57
N LYS A 139 -16.45 10.91 -4.94
CA LYS A 139 -15.49 11.46 -5.92
C LYS A 139 -14.06 11.44 -5.36
N ILE A 140 -13.85 11.93 -4.13
CA ILE A 140 -12.54 11.88 -3.47
C ILE A 140 -12.07 10.43 -3.30
N ILE A 141 -12.94 9.52 -2.86
CA ILE A 141 -12.60 8.10 -2.70
C ILE A 141 -12.16 7.48 -4.03
N LYS A 142 -12.93 7.67 -5.11
CA LYS A 142 -12.61 7.15 -6.44
C LYS A 142 -11.25 7.67 -6.92
N ASN A 143 -11.02 8.96 -6.75
CA ASN A 143 -9.81 9.65 -7.17
C ASN A 143 -8.58 9.19 -6.36
N SER A 144 -8.71 9.11 -5.04
CA SER A 144 -7.68 8.59 -4.14
C SER A 144 -7.32 7.13 -4.43
N LYS A 145 -8.32 6.29 -4.76
CA LYS A 145 -8.11 4.89 -5.17
C LYS A 145 -7.38 4.80 -6.51
N SER A 146 -7.72 5.66 -7.48
CA SER A 146 -7.02 5.73 -8.77
C SER A 146 -5.55 6.11 -8.59
N TYR A 147 -5.28 7.14 -7.77
CA TYR A 147 -3.93 7.56 -7.43
C TYR A 147 -3.13 6.42 -6.78
N ALA A 148 -3.72 5.79 -5.75
CA ALA A 148 -3.11 4.69 -5.01
C ALA A 148 -2.77 3.50 -5.92
N ALA A 149 -3.66 3.14 -6.84
CA ALA A 149 -3.44 2.03 -7.78
C ALA A 149 -2.26 2.28 -8.72
N GLN A 150 -2.03 3.52 -9.14
CA GLN A 150 -0.90 3.89 -10.00
C GLN A 150 0.43 3.83 -9.24
N VAL A 151 0.48 4.28 -7.98
CA VAL A 151 1.66 4.14 -7.13
C VAL A 151 1.93 2.66 -6.81
N THR A 152 0.90 1.91 -6.39
CA THR A 152 0.96 0.46 -6.14
C THR A 152 1.57 -0.28 -7.33
N LYS A 153 1.16 0.04 -8.56
CA LYS A 153 1.71 -0.59 -9.77
C LYS A 153 3.22 -0.37 -9.92
N GLN A 154 3.71 0.84 -9.62
CA GLN A 154 5.14 1.16 -9.68
C GLN A 154 5.93 0.42 -8.60
N ILE A 155 5.41 0.36 -7.37
CA ILE A 155 6.02 -0.37 -6.25
C ILE A 155 6.08 -1.87 -6.53
N LEU A 156 5.00 -2.47 -7.06
CA LEU A 156 4.99 -3.88 -7.44
C LEU A 156 5.97 -4.18 -8.58
N ALA A 157 6.18 -3.23 -9.50
CA ALA A 157 7.19 -3.38 -10.56
C ALA A 157 8.62 -3.37 -9.98
N TYR A 158 8.88 -2.55 -8.96
CA TYR A 158 10.12 -2.57 -8.20
C TYR A 158 10.28 -3.86 -7.38
N ALA A 159 9.21 -4.34 -6.72
CA ALA A 159 9.19 -5.58 -5.97
C ALA A 159 9.45 -6.81 -6.85
N LYS A 160 8.90 -6.86 -8.06
CA LYS A 160 9.12 -7.98 -9.00
C LYS A 160 10.59 -8.14 -9.40
N LYS A 161 11.41 -7.09 -9.27
CA LYS A 161 12.83 -7.08 -9.62
C LYS A 161 13.75 -7.45 -8.46
N ASP A 162 13.20 -7.73 -7.27
CA ASP A 162 13.96 -8.06 -6.06
C ASP A 162 14.59 -9.46 -6.05
N ARG A 163 14.38 -10.24 -7.11
CA ARG A 163 14.90 -11.61 -7.30
C ARG A 163 14.26 -12.68 -6.41
N TYR A 164 13.25 -12.38 -5.59
CA TYR A 164 12.51 -13.39 -4.83
C TYR A 164 11.90 -14.46 -5.73
N ASN A 165 11.38 -14.07 -6.90
CA ASN A 165 10.81 -14.99 -7.90
C ASN A 165 11.83 -15.95 -8.53
N ARG A 166 13.13 -15.82 -8.22
CA ARG A 166 14.18 -16.74 -8.69
C ARG A 166 14.47 -17.83 -7.68
N ILE A 167 14.04 -17.69 -6.42
CA ILE A 167 14.37 -18.63 -5.34
C ILE A 167 13.89 -20.04 -5.67
N SER A 168 12.71 -20.17 -6.28
CA SER A 168 12.14 -21.45 -6.70
C SER A 168 13.00 -22.24 -7.69
N ASN A 169 13.98 -21.61 -8.33
CA ASN A 169 14.87 -22.24 -9.31
C ASN A 169 16.15 -22.80 -8.68
N TYR A 170 16.45 -22.47 -7.41
CA TYR A 170 17.61 -23.01 -6.72
C TYR A 170 17.37 -24.44 -6.21
N PRO A 171 18.41 -25.28 -6.13
CA PRO A 171 18.28 -26.63 -5.60
C PRO A 171 17.82 -26.59 -4.14
N ARG A 172 17.00 -27.54 -3.71
CA ARG A 172 16.62 -27.64 -2.29
C ARG A 172 17.88 -27.83 -1.44
N TYR A 173 17.91 -27.20 -0.27
CA TYR A 173 19.00 -27.45 0.68
C TYR A 173 19.03 -28.93 1.08
N THR A 174 20.21 -29.53 1.02
CA THR A 174 20.47 -30.89 1.49
C THR A 174 21.45 -30.80 2.67
N PRO A 175 21.08 -31.32 3.85
CA PRO A 175 22.00 -31.40 4.98
C PRO A 175 23.29 -32.13 4.61
N LEU A 176 24.42 -31.63 5.08
CA LEU A 176 25.71 -32.31 4.92
C LEU A 176 25.92 -33.28 6.08
N GLU A 177 26.49 -34.45 5.80
CA GLU A 177 26.90 -35.44 6.81
C GLU A 177 28.23 -35.03 7.48
N LYS A 178 28.28 -33.80 8.02
CA LYS A 178 29.43 -33.26 8.72
C LYS A 178 28.98 -32.60 10.01
N GLU A 179 29.75 -32.82 11.08
CA GLU A 179 29.57 -32.16 12.37
C GLU A 179 29.45 -30.63 12.21
N GLY A 180 28.47 -30.03 12.89
CA GLY A 180 28.15 -28.61 12.81
C GLY A 180 27.20 -28.20 11.67
N SER A 181 26.81 -29.13 10.79
CA SER A 181 25.83 -28.84 9.74
C SER A 181 24.39 -28.87 10.28
N TRP A 182 23.54 -27.96 9.81
CA TRP A 182 22.13 -27.97 10.19
C TRP A 182 21.42 -29.20 9.58
N TYR A 183 20.58 -29.84 10.39
CA TYR A 183 19.74 -30.97 10.04
C TYR A 183 18.30 -30.72 10.52
N PRO A 184 17.25 -31.16 9.78
CA PRO A 184 15.87 -31.03 10.21
C PRO A 184 15.62 -31.65 11.59
N THR A 185 14.88 -30.96 12.45
CA THR A 185 14.63 -31.40 13.84
C THR A 185 13.23 -32.01 14.02
N PRO A 186 13.05 -32.93 14.98
CA PRO A 186 11.73 -33.41 15.39
C PRO A 186 10.81 -32.26 15.86
N PRO A 187 9.48 -32.45 15.85
CA PRO A 187 8.76 -33.67 15.46
C PRO A 187 8.55 -33.80 13.94
N ALA A 188 8.58 -32.68 13.20
CA ALA A 188 8.11 -32.65 11.82
C ALA A 188 9.22 -32.80 10.77
N PHE A 189 10.49 -32.60 11.15
CA PHE A 189 11.64 -32.66 10.23
C PHE A 189 11.44 -31.80 8.97
N PHE A 190 10.89 -30.59 9.13
CA PHE A 190 10.65 -29.68 8.02
C PHE A 190 11.96 -29.28 7.32
N ALA A 191 11.86 -29.06 6.00
CA ALA A 191 12.92 -28.43 5.23
C ALA A 191 13.24 -27.03 5.79
N PRO A 192 14.48 -26.51 5.61
CA PRO A 192 14.82 -25.19 6.10
C PRO A 192 13.97 -24.14 5.41
N VAL A 193 13.56 -23.14 6.18
CA VAL A 193 12.76 -22.02 5.71
C VAL A 193 13.64 -21.10 4.87
N GLU A 194 13.25 -20.86 3.62
CA GLU A 194 13.85 -19.86 2.72
C GLU A 194 15.40 -19.86 2.68
N PRO A 195 16.08 -20.99 2.37
CA PRO A 195 17.54 -21.10 2.46
C PRO A 195 18.31 -20.15 1.53
N TYR A 196 17.64 -19.57 0.53
CA TYR A 196 18.22 -18.61 -0.42
C TYR A 196 17.66 -17.20 -0.28
N PHE A 197 17.02 -16.86 0.85
CA PHE A 197 16.47 -15.52 1.05
C PHE A 197 17.53 -14.43 1.00
N SER A 198 18.78 -14.76 1.33
CA SER A 198 19.94 -13.87 1.18
C SER A 198 20.24 -13.45 -0.26
N THR A 199 19.64 -14.11 -1.26
CA THR A 199 19.78 -13.74 -2.68
C THR A 199 18.75 -12.68 -3.14
N VAL A 200 17.74 -12.40 -2.30
CA VAL A 200 16.78 -11.30 -2.52
C VAL A 200 17.54 -9.98 -2.37
N ARG A 201 17.25 -9.02 -3.25
CA ARG A 201 17.84 -7.69 -3.16
C ARG A 201 17.44 -7.05 -1.82
N PRO A 202 18.40 -6.62 -0.97
CA PRO A 202 18.08 -5.88 0.24
C PRO A 202 17.41 -4.54 -0.13
N PHE A 203 16.70 -3.96 0.84
CA PHE A 203 16.20 -2.59 0.73
C PHE A 203 17.37 -1.62 0.79
#